data_AF-A0A4R6ZU23-F1
#
_entry.id   AF-A0A4R6ZU23-F1
#
_cell.length_a   1.000
_cell.length_b   1.000
_cell.length_c   1.000
_cell.angle_alpha   90.00
_cell.angle_beta   90.00
_cell.angle_gamma   90.00
#
_symmetry.space_group_name_H-M   'P 1'
#
loop_
_entity.id
_entity.type
_entity.pdbx_description
1 polymer ?
#
loop_
_entity_poly.entity_id
_entity_poly.type
_entity_poly.pdbx_seq_one_letter_code
_entity_poly.pdbx_strand_id
1 'polypeptide(L)' 'MLLINHINDPQTKAFAKHCLEEKTAEQLRAAAKKQPDEGVISEWGITEGQYEEAIAAALAELEA' A
#
# COMPACT_ATOMS: atom_id res chain seq x y z
N MET A 1 -9.90 -11.27 -5.39
CA MET A 1 -8.88 -11.71 -6.38
C MET A 1 -7.75 -10.73 -6.17
N LEU A 2 -6.77 -11.08 -5.34
CA LEU A 2 -5.86 -10.13 -4.70
C LEU A 2 -5.34 -9.09 -5.71
N LEU A 3 -5.86 -7.85 -5.65
CA LEU A 3 -5.38 -6.76 -6.51
C LEU A 3 -3.89 -6.52 -6.28
N ILE A 4 -3.45 -6.75 -5.06
CA ILE A 4 -2.06 -6.76 -4.63
C ILE A 4 -1.20 -7.78 -5.42
N ASN A 5 -1.79 -8.88 -5.91
CA ASN A 5 -1.04 -9.84 -6.73
C ASN A 5 -0.75 -9.35 -8.15
N HIS A 6 -1.45 -8.32 -8.64
CA HIS A 6 -1.19 -7.69 -9.94
C HIS A 6 -0.02 -6.70 -9.91
N ILE A 7 0.44 -6.31 -8.72
CA ILE A 7 1.63 -5.50 -8.54
C ILE A 7 2.84 -6.32 -8.97
N ASN A 8 3.51 -5.89 -10.04
CA ASN A 8 4.69 -6.55 -10.59
C ASN A 8 5.93 -6.33 -9.71
N ASP A 9 5.97 -5.22 -8.98
CA ASP A 9 7.08 -4.89 -8.11
C ASP A 9 6.95 -5.67 -6.78
N PRO A 10 7.92 -6.54 -6.45
CA PRO A 10 7.81 -7.42 -5.29
C PRO A 10 7.83 -6.65 -3.96
N GLN A 11 8.48 -5.49 -3.91
CA GLN A 11 8.61 -4.68 -2.71
C GLN A 11 7.32 -3.90 -2.45
N THR A 12 6.77 -3.29 -3.49
CA THR A 12 5.46 -2.64 -3.49
C THR A 12 4.36 -3.63 -3.09
N LYS A 13 4.42 -4.86 -3.61
CA LYS A 13 3.52 -5.94 -3.25
C LYS A 13 3.66 -6.37 -1.79
N ALA A 14 4.89 -6.48 -1.29
CA ALA A 14 5.15 -6.80 0.12
C ALA A 14 4.61 -5.70 1.05
N PHE A 15 4.82 -4.43 0.69
CA PHE A 15 4.28 -3.29 1.43
C PHE A 15 2.75 -3.26 1.44
N ALA A 16 2.12 -3.51 0.28
CA ALA A 16 0.67 -3.59 0.17
C ALA A 16 0.09 -4.70 1.07
N LYS A 17 0.72 -5.89 1.09
CA LYS A 17 0.35 -6.98 1.99
C LYS A 17 0.52 -6.61 3.46
N HIS A 18 1.67 -6.03 3.81
CA HIS A 18 1.93 -5.58 5.17
C HIS A 18 0.90 -4.55 5.63
N CYS A 19 0.54 -3.59 4.79
CA CYS A 19 -0.52 -2.64 5.11
C CYS A 19 -1.89 -3.30 5.20
N LEU A 20 -2.20 -4.30 4.38
CA LEU A 20 -3.44 -5.08 4.48
C LEU A 20 -3.54 -5.84 5.81
N GLU A 21 -2.43 -6.40 6.27
CA GLU A 21 -2.36 -7.21 7.50
C GLU A 21 -2.34 -6.35 8.77
N GLU A 22 -1.67 -5.19 8.73
CA GLU A 22 -1.48 -4.32 9.91
C GLU A 22 -2.46 -3.14 10.02
N LYS A 23 -3.04 -2.69 8.89
CA LYS A 23 -3.89 -1.49 8.84
C LYS A 23 -5.31 -1.83 8.44
N THR A 24 -6.27 -1.10 8.99
CA THR A 24 -7.68 -1.19 8.58
C THR A 24 -7.96 -0.35 7.33
N ALA A 25 -9.11 -0.60 6.69
CA ALA A 25 -9.56 0.13 5.51
C ALA A 25 -9.60 1.65 5.74
N GLU A 26 -9.98 2.08 6.95
CA GLU A 26 -10.01 3.50 7.32
C GLU A 26 -8.61 4.12 7.38
N GLN A 27 -7.64 3.41 7.95
CA GLN A 27 -6.24 3.84 8.02
C GLN A 27 -5.61 3.90 6.63
N LEU A 28 -5.90 2.91 5.78
CA LEU A 28 -5.47 2.89 4.38
C LEU A 28 -6.11 4.01 3.56
N ARG A 29 -7.40 4.32 3.77
CA ARG A 29 -8.06 5.47 3.15
C ARG A 29 -7.42 6.79 3.56
N ALA A 30 -7.06 6.93 4.83
CA ALA A 30 -6.38 8.12 5.33
C ALA A 30 -4.97 8.23 4.73
N ALA A 31 -4.25 7.11 4.63
CA ALA A 31 -2.95 7.00 3.98
C ALA A 31 -3.03 7.30 2.48
N ALA A 32 -4.06 6.85 1.77
CA ALA A 32 -4.26 7.12 0.34
C ALA A 32 -4.54 8.61 0.05
N LYS A 33 -5.08 9.33 1.03
CA LYS A 33 -5.37 10.77 0.93
C LYS A 33 -4.22 11.65 1.42
N LYS A 34 -3.22 11.04 2.07
CA LYS A 34 -2.03 11.73 2.57
C LYS A 34 -0.83 11.33 1.72
N GLN A 35 0.15 12.22 1.65
CA GLN A 35 1.42 11.84 1.06
C GLN A 35 2.13 10.85 1.99
N PRO A 36 2.81 9.83 1.43
CA PRO A 36 3.65 8.95 2.23
C PRO A 36 4.68 9.72 3.03
N ASP A 37 4.87 9.33 4.30
CA ASP A 37 5.99 9.80 5.09
C ASP A 37 7.31 9.36 4.43
N GLU A 38 8.26 10.29 4.32
CA GLU A 38 9.58 10.04 3.71
C GLU A 38 10.34 8.89 4.42
N GLY A 39 10.03 8.68 5.71
CA GLY A 39 10.50 7.54 6.48
C GLY A 39 9.96 6.19 5.99
N VAL A 40 8.69 6.12 5.58
CA VAL A 40 8.08 4.88 5.05
C VAL A 40 8.64 4.58 3.66
N ILE A 41 8.77 5.60 2.81
CA ILE A 41 9.39 5.50 1.47
C ILE A 41 10.81 4.95 1.60
N SER A 42 11.59 5.49 2.53
CA SER A 42 12.99 5.08 2.76
C SER A 42 13.11 3.71 3.43
N GLU A 43 12.27 3.41 4.42
CA GLU A 43 12.28 2.13 5.15
C GLU A 43 11.91 0.96 4.23
N TRP A 44 10.91 1.17 3.38
CA TRP A 44 10.45 0.16 2.43
C TRP A 44 11.17 0.24 1.09
N GLY A 45 12.02 1.26 0.86
CA GLY A 45 12.76 1.49 -0.38
C GLY A 45 11.87 1.71 -1.61
N ILE A 46 10.59 2.03 -1.43
CA ILE A 46 9.61 2.24 -2.50
C ILE A 46 9.57 3.72 -2.89
N THR A 47 8.94 4.04 -4.01
CA THR A 47 8.67 5.43 -4.44
C THR A 47 7.27 5.87 -4.02
N GLU A 48 6.98 7.17 -4.10
CA GLU A 48 5.63 7.71 -3.82
C GLU A 48 4.56 7.03 -4.68
N GLY A 49 4.82 6.84 -5.98
CA GLY A 49 3.87 6.18 -6.88
C GLY A 49 3.64 4.69 -6.54
N GLN A 50 4.70 4.00 -6.08
CA GLN A 50 4.58 2.62 -5.58
C GLN A 50 3.80 2.57 -4.26
N TYR A 51 4.02 3.52 -3.35
CA TYR A 51 3.26 3.63 -2.12
C TYR A 51 1.76 3.82 -2.42
N GLU A 52 1.42 4.76 -3.32
CA GLU A 52 0.03 4.98 -3.71
C GLU A 52 -0.60 3.73 -4.33
N GLU A 53 0.11 3.04 -5.23
CA GLU A 53 -0.34 1.79 -5.84
C GLU A 53 -0.57 0.70 -4.78
N ALA A 54 0.35 0.55 -3.84
CA ALA A 54 0.25 -0.43 -2.76
C ALA A 54 -0.91 -0.16 -1.81
N ILE A 55 -1.08 1.09 -1.36
CA ILE A 55 -2.17 1.51 -0.48
C ILE A 55 -3.51 1.37 -1.20
N ALA A 56 -3.60 1.78 -2.48
CA ALA A 56 -4.82 1.65 -3.26
C ALA A 56 -5.21 0.17 -3.48
N ALA A 57 -4.23 -0.69 -3.78
CA ALA A 57 -4.48 -2.12 -3.92
C ALA A 57 -4.89 -2.79 -2.60
N ALA A 58 -4.24 -2.42 -1.48
CA ALA A 58 -4.59 -2.91 -0.15
C ALA A 58 -5.98 -2.44 0.29
N LEU A 59 -6.30 -1.17 0.05
CA LEU A 59 -7.62 -0.61 0.34
C LEU A 59 -8.70 -1.29 -0.49
N ALA A 60 -8.48 -1.42 -1.80
CA ALA A 60 -9.44 -2.07 -2.70
C ALA A 60 -9.66 -3.53 -2.32
N GLU A 61 -8.66 -4.23 -1.78
CA GLU A 61 -8.83 -5.60 -1.29
C GLU A 61 -9.68 -5.69 -0.01
N LEU A 62 -9.62 -4.69 0.88
CA LEU A 62 -10.48 -4.62 2.07
C LEU A 62 -11.90 -4.18 1.76
N GLU A 63 -12.08 -3.37 0.73
CA GLU A 63 -13.39 -2.87 0.29
C GLU A 63 -14.09 -3.80 -0.73
N ALA A 64 -13.40 -4.81 -1.28
CA ALA A 64 -13.92 -5.79 -2.23
C ALA A 64 -14.61 -6.99 -1.57
#